data_AF-A0A821NHC6-F1
#
_entry.id   AF-A0A821NHC6-F1
#
_cell.length_a   1.000
_cell.length_b   1.000
_cell.length_c   1.000
_cell.angle_alpha   90.00
_cell.angle_beta   90.00
_cell.angle_gamma   90.00
#
_symmetry.space_group_name_H-M   'P 1'
#
loop_
_entity.id
_entity.type
_entity.pdbx_description
1 polymer ?
#
loop_
_entity_poly.entity_id
_entity_poly.type
_entity_poly.pdbx_seq_one_letter_code
_entity_poly.pdbx_strand_id
1 'polypeptide(L)'
;MATATINSKQCFICKKEKSNLYPCEGCSEKFCPQDLPKHHQEHVLELEKIVTDCDTFQQSISEQQQDLNHRPLIQQVNKWERDSIMKIQQTAEDCRQRLIKSTDDNIIEMKKRLNQFITDLRKMRNDDDFNEIHINKLRLLLEKLKKKLEQPLNVSILEEPTPFINKISISG
;
A
#
# COMPACT_ATOMS: atom_id res chain seq x y z
N MET A 1 -61.89 -55.00 8.93
CA MET A 1 -62.07 -53.65 8.34
C MET A 1 -61.13 -53.56 7.15
N ALA A 2 -61.67 -53.47 5.93
CA ALA A 2 -60.88 -53.33 4.71
C ALA A 2 -60.69 -51.84 4.43
N THR A 3 -59.47 -51.33 4.63
CA THR A 3 -59.07 -50.00 4.18
C THR A 3 -58.92 -50.03 2.66
N ALA A 4 -59.83 -49.36 1.96
CA ALA A 4 -59.77 -49.18 0.52
C ALA A 4 -58.58 -48.25 0.19
N THR A 5 -57.50 -48.84 -0.33
CA THR A 5 -56.39 -48.09 -0.90
C THR A 5 -56.87 -47.47 -2.21
N ILE A 6 -57.12 -46.16 -2.21
CA ILE A 6 -57.43 -45.39 -3.42
C ILE A 6 -56.15 -45.35 -4.26
N ASN A 7 -55.95 -46.36 -5.10
CA ASN A 7 -54.97 -46.31 -6.18
C ASN A 7 -55.42 -45.20 -7.13
N SER A 8 -54.93 -43.98 -6.96
CA SER A 8 -55.23 -42.89 -7.89
C SER A 8 -54.65 -43.27 -9.25
N LYS A 9 -55.52 -43.65 -10.19
CA LYS A 9 -55.18 -43.93 -11.59
C LYS A 9 -55.12 -42.65 -12.41
N GLN A 10 -54.73 -41.54 -11.79
CA GLN A 10 -54.75 -40.22 -12.40
C GLN A 10 -53.34 -39.71 -12.68
N CYS A 11 -53.18 -39.03 -13.81
CA CYS A 11 -51.93 -38.37 -14.15
C CYS A 11 -51.74 -37.11 -13.29
N PHE A 12 -50.52 -36.89 -12.79
CA PHE A 12 -50.19 -35.73 -11.96
C PHE A 12 -50.41 -34.39 -12.67
N ILE A 13 -50.12 -34.29 -13.98
CA ILE A 13 -50.24 -33.04 -14.76
C ILE A 13 -51.69 -32.81 -15.21
N CYS A 14 -52.25 -33.68 -16.05
CA CYS A 14 -53.59 -33.44 -16.61
C CYS A 14 -54.77 -33.83 -15.70
N LYS A 15 -54.52 -34.45 -14.54
CA LYS A 15 -55.51 -34.93 -13.55
C LYS A 15 -56.58 -35.89 -14.09
N LYS A 16 -56.41 -36.40 -15.31
CA LYS A 16 -57.34 -37.37 -15.93
C LYS A 16 -56.98 -38.79 -15.53
N GLU A 17 -57.99 -39.63 -15.36
CA GLU A 17 -57.81 -41.07 -15.22
C GLU A 17 -57.25 -41.68 -16.51
N LYS A 18 -56.23 -42.52 -16.38
CA LYS A 18 -55.53 -43.15 -17.50
C LYS A 18 -55.22 -44.60 -17.18
N SER A 19 -55.38 -45.46 -18.19
CA SER A 19 -55.09 -46.89 -18.08
C SER A 19 -53.59 -47.16 -17.91
N ASN A 20 -52.75 -46.34 -18.53
CA ASN A 20 -51.29 -46.46 -18.51
C ASN A 20 -50.70 -45.22 -17.84
N LEU A 21 -50.04 -45.45 -16.69
CA LEU A 21 -49.32 -44.43 -15.93
C LEU A 21 -47.91 -44.94 -15.63
N TYR A 22 -46.94 -44.05 -15.78
CA TYR A 22 -45.53 -44.30 -15.51
C TYR A 22 -45.10 -43.52 -14.27
N PRO A 23 -44.58 -44.18 -13.24
CA PRO A 23 -44.03 -43.49 -12.08
C PRO A 23 -42.70 -42.82 -12.42
N CYS A 24 -42.46 -41.63 -11.86
CA CYS A 24 -41.14 -41.01 -11.81
C CYS A 24 -40.51 -41.35 -10.45
N GLU A 25 -39.32 -41.95 -10.44
CA GLU A 25 -38.61 -42.27 -9.20
C GLU A 25 -38.14 -41.01 -8.45
N GLY A 26 -37.85 -39.92 -9.16
CA GLY A 26 -37.34 -38.68 -8.58
C GLY A 26 -38.37 -37.90 -7.78
N CYS A 27 -39.60 -37.77 -8.29
CA CYS A 27 -40.67 -37.03 -7.60
C CYS A 27 -41.78 -37.93 -7.00
N SER A 28 -41.69 -39.25 -7.20
CA SER A 28 -42.70 -40.24 -6.77
C SER A 28 -44.11 -40.07 -7.38
N GLU A 29 -44.26 -39.17 -8.36
CA GLU A 29 -45.53 -38.91 -9.05
C GLU A 29 -45.72 -39.80 -10.28
N LYS A 30 -46.97 -39.91 -10.76
CA LYS A 30 -47.35 -40.76 -11.91
C LYS A 30 -47.82 -39.93 -13.10
N PHE A 31 -47.32 -40.24 -14.29
CA PHE A 31 -47.57 -39.47 -15.52
C PHE A 31 -48.14 -40.34 -16.64
N CYS A 32 -49.01 -39.77 -17.46
CA CYS A 32 -49.48 -40.43 -18.68
C CYS A 32 -48.45 -40.30 -19.81
N PRO A 33 -48.50 -41.14 -20.86
CA PRO A 33 -47.52 -41.10 -21.95
C PRO A 33 -47.36 -39.71 -22.62
N GLN A 34 -48.40 -38.88 -22.62
CA GLN A 34 -48.38 -37.54 -23.24
C GLN A 34 -47.74 -36.47 -22.34
N ASP A 35 -47.81 -36.64 -21.01
CA ASP A 35 -47.37 -35.63 -20.05
C ASP A 35 -46.02 -35.97 -19.43
N LEU A 36 -45.57 -37.23 -19.48
CA LEU A 36 -44.23 -37.65 -19.06
C LEU A 36 -43.10 -36.88 -19.79
N PRO A 37 -43.17 -36.64 -21.12
CA PRO A 37 -42.18 -35.82 -21.81
C PRO A 37 -42.16 -34.36 -21.33
N LYS A 38 -43.31 -33.81 -20.91
CA LYS A 38 -43.39 -32.45 -20.37
C LYS A 38 -42.70 -32.35 -19.02
N HIS A 39 -42.93 -33.35 -18.15
CA HIS A 39 -42.23 -33.44 -16.87
C HIS A 39 -40.70 -33.54 -17.07
N HIS A 40 -40.24 -34.35 -18.02
CA HIS A 40 -38.82 -34.41 -18.36
C HIS A 40 -38.29 -33.08 -18.90
N GLN A 41 -39.08 -32.40 -19.74
CA GLN A 41 -38.71 -31.09 -20.28
C GLN A 41 -38.54 -30.03 -19.19
N GLU A 42 -39.35 -30.07 -18.11
CA GLU A 42 -39.16 -29.18 -16.95
C GLU A 42 -37.77 -29.36 -16.32
N HIS A 43 -37.32 -30.60 -16.12
CA HIS A 43 -35.98 -30.89 -15.60
C HIS A 43 -34.85 -30.47 -16.55
N VAL A 44 -35.05 -30.63 -17.86
CA VAL A 44 -34.10 -30.13 -18.87
C VAL A 44 -33.93 -28.61 -18.75
N LEU A 45 -35.04 -27.88 -18.61
CA LEU A 45 -35.02 -26.43 -18.42
C LEU A 45 -34.36 -26.01 -17.11
N GLU A 46 -34.55 -26.77 -16.02
CA GLU A 46 -33.85 -26.52 -14.75
C GLU A 46 -32.34 -26.77 -14.86
N LEU A 47 -31.93 -27.83 -15.55
CA LEU A 47 -30.52 -28.12 -15.79
C LEU A 47 -29.86 -27.05 -16.66
N GLU A 48 -30.54 -26.57 -17.71
CA GLU A 48 -30.06 -25.47 -18.56
C GLU A 48 -29.83 -24.19 -17.75
N LYS A 49 -30.69 -23.89 -16.76
CA LYS A 49 -30.45 -22.77 -15.83
C LYS A 49 -29.19 -22.98 -15.00
N ILE A 50 -29.00 -24.16 -14.43
CA ILE A 50 -27.79 -24.47 -13.65
C ILE A 50 -26.53 -24.32 -14.51
N VAL A 51 -26.55 -24.79 -15.76
CA VAL A 51 -25.44 -24.61 -16.70
C VAL A 51 -25.16 -23.12 -16.95
N THR A 52 -26.21 -22.33 -17.19
CA THR A 52 -26.09 -20.89 -17.40
C THR A 52 -25.53 -20.17 -16.16
N ASP A 53 -25.97 -20.56 -14.96
CA ASP A 53 -25.46 -20.02 -13.69
C ASP A 53 -23.99 -20.36 -13.49
N CYS A 54 -23.57 -21.59 -13.84
CA CYS A 54 -22.17 -22.01 -13.81
C CYS A 54 -21.30 -21.19 -14.77
N ASP A 55 -21.75 -21.00 -16.01
CA ASP A 55 -21.02 -20.19 -17.01
C ASP A 55 -20.88 -18.73 -16.54
N THR A 56 -21.94 -18.16 -15.98
CA THR A 56 -21.95 -16.81 -15.41
C THR A 56 -20.99 -16.69 -14.23
N PHE A 57 -20.95 -17.70 -13.36
CA PHE A 57 -20.03 -17.74 -12.23
C PHE A 57 -18.57 -17.87 -12.69
N GLN A 58 -18.31 -18.70 -13.70
CA GLN A 58 -16.98 -18.84 -14.31
C GLN A 58 -16.50 -17.52 -14.95
N GLN A 59 -17.40 -16.79 -15.60
CA GLN A 59 -17.11 -15.44 -16.10
C GLN A 59 -16.76 -14.48 -14.95
N SER A 60 -17.56 -14.49 -13.88
CA SER A 60 -17.32 -13.65 -12.69
C SER A 60 -15.96 -13.93 -12.03
N ILE A 61 -15.55 -15.20 -11.96
CA ILE A 61 -14.20 -15.59 -11.49
C ILE A 61 -13.12 -15.01 -12.40
N SER A 62 -13.31 -15.11 -13.71
CA SER A 62 -12.36 -14.62 -14.71
C SER A 62 -12.21 -13.10 -14.65
N GLU A 63 -13.31 -12.37 -14.48
CA GLU A 63 -13.31 -10.91 -14.30
C GLU A 63 -12.58 -10.51 -13.00
N GLN A 64 -12.79 -11.23 -11.89
CA GLN A 64 -12.04 -10.99 -10.66
C GLN A 64 -10.53 -11.26 -10.78
N GLN A 65 -10.11 -12.14 -11.69
CA GLN A 65 -8.69 -12.39 -11.97
C GLN A 65 -8.05 -11.28 -12.81
N GLN A 66 -8.82 -10.59 -13.65
CA GLN A 66 -8.29 -9.49 -14.47
C GLN A 66 -8.05 -8.22 -13.64
N ASP A 67 -8.80 -8.02 -12.57
CA ASP A 67 -8.68 -6.84 -11.72
C ASP A 67 -7.96 -7.09 -10.38
N LEU A 68 -6.71 -7.56 -10.46
CA LEU A 68 -5.88 -7.76 -9.26
C LEU A 68 -5.46 -6.43 -8.62
N ASN A 69 -5.25 -5.38 -9.41
CA ASN A 69 -4.70 -4.10 -8.94
C ASN A 69 -5.71 -3.23 -8.20
N HIS A 70 -7.02 -3.37 -8.43
CA HIS A 70 -8.04 -2.65 -7.66
C HIS A 70 -8.51 -3.43 -6.42
N ARG A 71 -7.93 -4.62 -6.14
CA ARG A 71 -8.24 -5.34 -4.91
C ARG A 71 -7.91 -4.49 -3.69
N PRO A 72 -8.82 -4.38 -2.70
CA PRO A 72 -8.60 -3.53 -1.53
C PRO A 72 -7.30 -3.80 -0.77
N LEU A 73 -6.86 -5.07 -0.71
CA LEU A 73 -5.60 -5.44 -0.08
C LEU A 73 -4.37 -4.94 -0.86
N ILE A 74 -4.41 -5.01 -2.20
CA ILE A 74 -3.34 -4.45 -3.05
C ILE A 74 -3.30 -2.93 -2.92
N GLN A 75 -4.46 -2.27 -2.88
CA GLN A 75 -4.52 -0.83 -2.63
C GLN A 75 -3.95 -0.43 -1.27
N GLN A 76 -4.13 -1.26 -0.23
CA GLN A 76 -3.51 -1.04 1.08
C GLN A 76 -1.98 -1.16 1.03
N VAL A 77 -1.45 -2.16 0.31
CA VAL A 77 -0.01 -2.31 0.08
C VAL A 77 0.54 -1.09 -0.66
N ASN A 78 -0.11 -0.68 -1.75
CA ASN A 78 0.30 0.49 -2.55
C ASN A 78 0.27 1.79 -1.73
N LYS A 79 -0.74 1.94 -0.87
CA LYS A 79 -0.83 3.09 0.04
C LYS A 79 0.31 3.08 1.04
N TRP A 80 0.56 1.94 1.70
CA TRP A 80 1.65 1.80 2.66
C TRP A 80 3.01 2.09 2.01
N GLU A 81 3.24 1.61 0.79
CA GLU A 81 4.47 1.88 0.04
C GLU A 81 4.65 3.38 -0.22
N ARG A 82 3.62 4.04 -0.77
CA ARG A 82 3.66 5.48 -1.06
C ARG A 82 3.91 6.31 0.20
N ASP A 83 3.16 6.04 1.26
CA ASP A 83 3.27 6.77 2.52
C ASP A 83 4.67 6.58 3.14
N SER A 84 5.24 5.38 3.03
CA SER A 84 6.58 5.07 3.52
C SER A 84 7.67 5.82 2.76
N ILE A 85 7.60 5.85 1.42
CA ILE A 85 8.53 6.60 0.57
C ILE A 85 8.46 8.10 0.90
N MET A 86 7.25 8.66 1.01
CA MET A 86 7.07 10.06 1.36
C MET A 86 7.72 10.41 2.70
N LYS A 87 7.52 9.56 3.71
CA LYS A 87 8.09 9.77 5.04
C LYS A 87 9.63 9.76 5.03
N ILE A 88 10.24 8.85 4.26
CA ILE A 88 11.70 8.79 4.05
C ILE A 88 12.20 10.06 3.38
N GLN A 89 11.55 10.47 2.29
CA GLN A 89 11.95 11.66 1.53
C GLN A 89 11.86 12.93 2.36
N GLN A 90 10.77 13.10 3.11
CA GLN A 90 10.57 14.26 3.97
C GLN A 90 11.65 14.33 5.07
N THR A 91 11.92 13.21 5.73
CA THR A 91 12.94 13.19 6.81
C THR A 91 14.35 13.43 6.27
N ALA A 92 14.67 12.88 5.10
CA ALA A 92 15.94 13.14 4.44
C ALA A 92 16.09 14.63 4.09
N GLU A 93 15.02 15.26 3.59
CA GLU A 93 15.03 16.68 3.26
C GLU A 93 15.16 17.56 4.50
N ASP A 94 14.42 17.27 5.57
CA ASP A 94 14.55 17.98 6.84
C ASP A 94 15.97 17.89 7.42
N CYS A 95 16.62 16.73 7.28
CA CYS A 95 18.02 16.57 7.65
C CYS A 95 18.97 17.42 6.78
N ARG A 96 18.78 17.42 5.45
CA ARG A 96 19.59 18.26 4.54
C ARG A 96 19.44 19.74 4.87
N GLN A 97 18.21 20.22 5.07
CA GLN A 97 17.95 21.62 5.39
C GLN A 97 18.59 22.04 6.71
N ARG A 98 18.54 21.17 7.74
CA ARG A 98 19.24 21.42 9.01
C ARG A 98 20.76 21.50 8.84
N LEU A 99 21.34 20.63 8.02
CA LEU A 99 22.78 20.63 7.73
C LEU A 99 23.21 21.89 6.96
N ILE A 100 22.45 22.28 5.93
CA ILE A 100 22.69 23.48 5.14
C ILE A 100 22.64 24.71 6.05
N LYS A 101 21.57 24.85 6.84
CA LYS A 101 21.43 25.98 7.76
C LYS A 101 22.58 26.07 8.77
N SER A 102 22.95 24.94 9.39
CA SER A 102 24.07 24.90 10.32
C SER A 102 25.39 25.30 9.66
N THR A 103 25.59 24.87 8.41
CA THR A 103 26.76 25.25 7.59
C THR A 103 26.78 26.75 7.31
N ASP A 104 25.65 27.30 6.85
CA ASP A 104 25.52 28.72 6.55
C ASP A 104 25.72 29.59 7.79
N ASP A 105 25.12 29.23 8.92
CA ASP A 105 25.28 29.93 10.19
C ASP A 105 26.76 29.98 10.63
N ASN A 106 27.48 28.86 10.48
CA ASN A 106 28.90 28.79 10.80
C ASN A 106 29.74 29.63 9.83
N ILE A 107 29.44 29.62 8.53
CA ILE A 107 30.10 30.48 7.53
C ILE A 107 29.87 31.96 7.85
N ILE A 108 28.65 32.35 8.22
CA ILE A 108 28.32 33.72 8.62
C ILE A 108 29.12 34.13 9.86
N GLU A 109 29.20 33.27 10.87
CA GLU A 109 29.99 33.54 12.06
C GLU A 109 31.49 33.67 11.74
N MET A 110 32.03 32.80 10.87
CA MET A 110 33.43 32.88 10.44
C MET A 110 33.72 34.18 9.68
N LYS A 111 32.83 34.62 8.78
CA LYS A 111 32.95 35.91 8.09
C LYS A 111 32.98 37.07 9.09
N LYS A 112 32.12 37.05 10.11
CA LYS A 112 32.10 38.08 11.17
C LYS A 112 33.42 38.13 11.94
N ARG A 113 33.94 36.96 12.35
CA ARG A 113 35.24 36.86 13.05
C ARG A 113 36.40 37.34 12.20
N LEU A 114 36.41 36.99 10.90
CA LEU A 114 37.43 37.43 9.96
C LEU A 114 37.38 38.96 9.76
N ASN A 115 36.20 39.55 9.61
CA ASN A 115 36.04 41.00 9.47
C ASN A 115 36.50 41.76 10.71
N GLN A 116 36.24 41.22 11.91
CA GLN A 116 36.75 41.79 13.16
C GLN A 116 38.28 41.74 13.17
N PHE A 117 38.87 40.58 12.85
CA PHE A 117 40.31 40.41 12.78
C PHE A 117 40.98 41.38 11.79
N ILE A 118 40.37 41.60 10.61
CA ILE A 118 40.86 42.57 9.62
C ILE A 118 40.77 44.00 10.15
N THR A 119 39.68 44.34 10.85
CA THR A 119 39.52 45.67 11.47
C THR A 119 40.60 45.92 12.52
N ASP A 120 40.82 44.96 13.41
CA ASP A 120 41.84 45.06 14.46
C ASP A 120 43.25 45.19 13.86
N LEU A 121 43.55 44.44 12.78
CA LEU A 121 44.80 44.55 12.02
C LEU A 121 45.00 45.94 11.43
N ARG A 122 43.97 46.51 10.80
CA ARG A 122 44.03 47.85 10.21
C ARG A 122 44.28 48.91 11.28
N LYS A 123 43.66 48.76 12.45
CA LYS A 123 43.88 49.66 13.59
C LYS A 123 45.32 49.59 14.09
N MET A 124 45.84 48.39 14.38
CA MET A 124 47.25 48.20 14.79
C MET A 124 48.24 48.79 13.78
N ARG A 125 47.96 48.62 12.47
CA ARG A 125 48.79 49.21 11.42
C ARG A 125 48.75 50.75 11.42
N ASN A 126 47.57 51.34 11.63
CA ASN A 126 47.41 52.79 11.63
C ASN A 126 48.02 53.45 12.87
N ASP A 127 47.92 52.78 14.01
CA ASP A 127 48.45 53.23 15.30
C ASP A 127 49.97 52.96 15.43
N ASP A 128 50.58 52.30 14.43
CA ASP A 128 51.97 51.78 14.41
C ASP A 128 52.32 50.95 15.67
N ASP A 129 51.29 50.36 16.30
CA ASP A 129 51.35 49.65 17.57
C ASP A 129 51.47 48.14 17.33
N PHE A 130 52.64 47.74 16.82
CA PHE A 130 52.95 46.33 16.62
C PHE A 130 54.43 46.02 16.80
N ASN A 131 54.72 44.76 17.13
CA ASN A 131 56.06 44.20 17.19
C ASN A 131 56.02 42.75 16.68
N GLU A 132 57.17 42.09 16.68
CA GLU A 132 57.32 40.72 16.20
C GLU A 132 56.42 39.72 16.95
N ILE A 133 56.18 39.93 18.25
CA ILE A 133 55.29 39.10 19.07
C ILE A 133 53.85 39.25 18.57
N HIS A 134 53.40 40.48 18.33
CA HIS A 134 52.08 40.76 17.76
C HIS A 134 51.90 40.12 16.39
N ILE A 135 52.88 40.27 15.49
CA ILE A 135 52.86 39.68 14.14
C ILE A 135 52.78 38.15 14.20
N ASN A 136 53.57 37.49 15.06
CA ASN A 136 53.54 36.05 15.22
C ASN A 136 52.19 35.54 15.77
N LYS A 137 51.60 36.27 16.74
CA LYS A 137 50.28 35.95 17.28
C LYS A 137 49.19 36.07 16.20
N LEU A 138 49.24 37.11 15.37
CA LEU A 138 48.29 37.33 14.27
C LEU A 138 48.38 36.22 13.22
N ARG A 139 49.59 35.77 12.85
CA ARG A 139 49.78 34.61 11.95
C ARG A 139 49.14 33.35 12.52
N LEU A 140 49.39 33.05 13.80
CA LEU A 140 48.80 31.88 14.46
C LEU A 140 47.27 31.93 14.50
N LEU A 141 46.69 33.11 14.73
CA LEU A 141 45.24 33.30 14.73
C LEU A 141 44.64 33.11 13.33
N LEU A 142 45.31 33.63 12.28
CA LEU A 142 44.89 33.45 10.90
C LEU A 142 44.90 31.96 10.50
N GLU A 143 45.95 31.23 10.84
CA GLU A 143 46.04 29.79 10.57
C GLU A 143 44.97 28.99 11.35
N LYS A 144 44.65 29.39 12.58
CA LYS A 144 43.53 28.80 13.33
C LYS A 144 42.18 29.05 12.66
N LEU A 145 41.96 30.25 12.12
CA LEU A 145 40.71 30.58 11.39
C LEU A 145 40.60 29.77 10.10
N LYS A 146 41.69 29.63 9.33
CA LYS A 146 41.74 28.78 8.13
C LYS A 146 41.42 27.32 8.44
N LYS A 147 42.07 26.74 9.46
CA LYS A 147 41.82 25.35 9.88
C LYS A 147 40.38 25.11 10.32
N LYS A 148 39.74 26.09 10.95
CA LYS A 148 38.31 25.97 11.34
C LYS A 148 37.36 25.98 10.14
N LEU A 149 37.74 26.61 9.02
CA LEU A 149 36.96 26.60 7.79
C LEU A 149 37.05 25.24 7.08
N GLU A 150 38.21 24.59 7.17
CA GLU A 150 38.47 23.28 6.56
C GLU A 150 37.92 22.10 7.39
N GLN A 151 37.56 22.34 8.66
CA GLN A 151 37.00 21.31 9.52
C GLN A 151 35.50 21.10 9.23
N PRO A 152 35.04 19.86 9.04
CA PRO A 152 33.61 19.57 8.97
C PRO A 152 32.95 20.06 10.26
N LEU A 153 31.75 20.65 10.14
CA LEU A 153 30.98 21.07 11.31
C LEU A 153 30.90 19.91 12.32
N ASN A 154 30.90 20.23 13.62
CA ASN A 154 30.70 19.28 14.72
C ASN A 154 29.25 18.72 14.73
N VAL A 155 28.75 18.27 13.57
CA VAL A 155 27.44 17.67 13.39
C VAL A 155 27.69 16.24 12.93
N SER A 156 27.16 15.28 13.69
CA SER A 156 27.21 13.86 13.36
C SER A 156 25.84 13.39 12.92
N ILE A 157 25.81 12.53 11.91
CA ILE A 157 24.61 11.80 11.55
C ILE A 157 24.49 10.64 12.54
N LEU A 158 23.33 10.54 13.21
CA LEU A 158 23.01 9.46 14.14
C LEU A 158 21.88 8.64 13.55
N GLU A 159 22.00 7.32 13.64
CA GLU A 159 20.94 6.38 13.27
C GLU A 159 20.18 5.96 14.51
N GLU A 160 18.86 6.08 14.48
CA GLU A 160 18.01 5.60 15.57
C GLU A 160 17.73 4.10 15.42
N PRO A 161 17.76 3.32 16.52
CA PRO A 161 17.61 1.86 16.47
C PRO A 161 16.15 1.41 16.25
N THR A 162 15.19 2.32 16.39
CA THR A 162 13.76 2.01 16.27
C THR A 162 13.30 2.00 14.81
N PRO A 163 12.37 1.10 14.43
CA PRO A 163 11.91 1.01 13.06
C PRO A 163 11.19 2.29 12.65
N PHE A 164 11.80 2.99 11.70
CA PHE A 164 11.24 4.23 11.17
C PHE A 164 9.98 3.98 10.31
N ILE A 165 9.94 2.85 9.61
CA ILE A 165 8.82 2.35 8.81
C ILE A 165 8.37 1.00 9.36
N ASN A 166 7.07 0.88 9.66
CA ASN A 166 6.49 -0.38 10.14
C ASN A 166 6.35 -1.38 8.99
N LYS A 167 6.87 -2.60 9.15
CA LYS A 167 6.72 -3.67 8.18
C LYS A 167 5.26 -4.16 8.11
N ILE A 168 4.71 -4.27 6.90
CA ILE A 168 3.44 -4.97 6.67
C ILE A 168 3.69 -6.44 6.30
N SER A 169 2.75 -7.31 6.62
CA SER A 169 2.83 -8.75 6.31
C SER A 169 1.42 -9.30 6.10
N ILE A 170 1.30 -10.32 5.25
CA ILE A 170 0.05 -11.02 5.02
C ILE A 170 0.02 -12.21 5.98
N SER A 171 -0.99 -12.29 6.84
CA SER A 171 -1.27 -13.44 7.69
C SER A 171 -2.54 -14.13 7.20
N GLY A 172 -2.49 -15.45 7.03
CA GLY A 172 -3.62 -16.29 6.64
C GLY A 172 -3.66 -17.56 7.46
#